data_AF-A0A2P6QWK6-F1
#
_entry.id   AF-A0A2P6QWK6-F1
#
_cell.length_a   1.000
_cell.length_b   1.000
_cell.length_c   1.000
_cell.angle_alpha   90.00
_cell.angle_beta   90.00
_cell.angle_gamma   90.00
#
_symmetry.space_group_name_H-M   'P 1'
#
loop_
_entity.id
_entity.type
_entity.pdbx_description
1 polymer ?
#
loop_
_entity_poly.entity_id
_entity_poly.type
_entity_poly.pdbx_seq_one_letter_code
_entity_poly.pdbx_strand_id
1 'polypeptide(L)'
;MEDQRMWEDLNTDCLVNIFGRVGMESLLLDVPFVCKSWYKASLIPSCWQCIIFPDFSADQTFDFSRQGVEPNTICERFVSEFRIDKSHFSSTAFMKCVINHSRGKATSITLPAYCTQEAVEFVAHECPDLVFLDISRYLLFSPSRKLISDLICKWENLVELWLSWSYNLEKILSQISVHCKSFCSLRVSYASIHKDEALTITTLVPNIKYLNLRSADFDRDSLVSILRGCKSLVLLDVRDCVGFNEADEEILKLSSHISKFMCEGSKEELFIIP
;
A
#
# COMPACT_ATOMS: atom_id res chain seq x y z
N MET A 1 30.87 40.17 -6.51
CA MET A 1 29.48 39.91 -6.09
C MET A 1 29.17 38.53 -6.60
N GLU A 2 29.19 37.53 -5.72
CA GLU A 2 28.65 36.22 -6.06
C GLU A 2 27.13 36.40 -6.15
N ASP A 3 26.55 36.06 -7.30
CA ASP A 3 25.09 35.94 -7.44
C ASP A 3 24.64 34.87 -6.44
N GLN A 4 24.20 35.32 -5.25
CA GLN A 4 23.49 34.46 -4.31
C GLN A 4 22.16 34.08 -4.97
N ARG A 5 22.17 32.96 -5.70
CA ARG A 5 20.95 32.36 -6.21
C ARG A 5 20.09 31.98 -5.02
N MET A 6 19.00 32.70 -4.84
CA MET A 6 18.06 32.43 -3.77
C MET A 6 17.18 31.24 -4.18
N TRP A 7 16.98 30.29 -3.27
CA TRP A 7 16.11 29.13 -3.53
C TRP A 7 14.64 29.52 -3.79
N GLU A 8 14.26 30.75 -3.47
CA GLU A 8 12.94 31.32 -3.77
C GLU A 8 12.74 31.66 -5.25
N ASP A 9 13.84 31.88 -5.99
CA ASP A 9 13.86 32.20 -7.43
C ASP A 9 13.88 30.94 -8.31
N LEU A 10 13.90 29.75 -7.70
CA LEU A 10 13.86 28.50 -8.45
C LEU A 10 12.54 28.40 -9.21
N ASN A 11 12.63 27.96 -10.47
CA ASN A 11 11.47 27.78 -11.32
C ASN A 11 10.44 26.83 -10.66
N THR A 12 9.16 27.20 -10.74
CA THR A 12 8.05 26.44 -10.14
C THR A 12 8.05 24.97 -10.55
N ASP A 13 8.36 24.64 -11.79
CA ASP A 13 8.39 23.25 -12.27
C ASP A 13 9.52 22.44 -11.60
N CYS A 14 10.66 23.09 -11.34
CA CYS A 14 11.73 22.49 -10.55
C CYS A 14 11.30 22.27 -9.10
N LEU A 15 10.63 23.25 -8.48
CA LEU A 15 10.10 23.12 -7.13
C LEU A 15 9.09 21.98 -7.05
N VAL A 16 8.15 21.87 -8.00
CA VAL A 16 7.15 20.79 -8.04
C VAL A 16 7.80 19.41 -8.14
N ASN A 17 8.83 19.25 -8.96
CA ASN A 17 9.55 17.98 -9.08
C ASN A 17 10.32 17.62 -7.79
N ILE A 18 10.89 18.62 -7.10
CA ILE A 18 11.54 18.40 -5.80
C ILE A 18 10.48 18.02 -4.75
N PHE A 19 9.40 18.79 -4.68
CA PHE A 19 8.31 18.64 -3.71
C PHE A 19 7.56 17.32 -3.87
N GLY A 20 7.40 16.80 -5.08
CA GLY A 20 6.88 15.45 -5.31
C GLY A 20 7.72 14.32 -4.69
N ARG A 21 8.92 14.61 -4.18
CA ARG A 21 9.86 13.63 -3.60
C ARG A 21 10.16 13.82 -2.11
N VAL A 22 9.77 14.94 -1.50
CA VAL A 22 10.06 15.21 -0.08
C VAL A 22 9.15 14.45 0.88
N GLY A 23 8.02 13.96 0.38
CA GLY A 23 7.03 13.22 1.17
C GLY A 23 5.93 14.11 1.75
N MET A 24 4.80 13.47 2.04
CA MET A 24 3.56 14.12 2.48
C MET A 24 3.73 14.97 3.73
N GLU A 25 4.49 14.49 4.72
CA GLU A 25 4.71 15.19 5.99
C GLU A 25 5.40 16.53 5.78
N SER A 26 6.52 16.55 5.05
CA SER A 26 7.24 17.79 4.75
C SER A 26 6.46 18.71 3.83
N LEU A 27 5.67 18.19 2.89
CA LEU A 27 4.77 19.00 2.07
C LEU A 27 3.69 19.72 2.89
N LEU A 28 3.27 19.11 3.99
CA LEU A 28 2.21 19.64 4.85
C LEU A 28 2.75 20.57 5.94
N LEU A 29 3.88 20.23 6.54
CA LEU A 29 4.34 20.81 7.80
C LEU A 29 5.66 21.58 7.73
N ASP A 30 6.45 21.41 6.66
CA ASP A 30 7.78 22.04 6.57
C ASP A 30 7.86 23.02 5.38
N VAL A 31 7.61 22.53 4.16
CA VAL A 31 7.72 23.29 2.89
C VAL A 31 6.86 24.57 2.87
N PRO A 32 5.58 24.54 3.30
CA PRO A 32 4.72 25.73 3.36
C PRO A 32 5.30 26.90 4.17
N PHE A 33 6.17 26.62 5.14
CA PHE A 33 6.66 27.59 6.11
C PHE A 33 8.04 28.17 5.77
N VAL A 34 8.68 27.70 4.69
CA VAL A 34 10.00 28.21 4.26
C VAL A 34 9.91 29.60 3.64
N CYS A 35 9.07 29.77 2.61
CA CYS A 35 8.83 31.07 1.98
C CYS A 35 7.52 31.07 1.17
N LYS A 36 7.08 32.25 0.73
CA LYS A 36 5.84 32.41 -0.05
C LYS A 36 5.87 31.67 -1.41
N SER A 37 7.03 31.60 -2.05
CA SER A 37 7.20 30.89 -3.32
C SER A 37 6.98 29.39 -3.13
N TRP A 38 7.60 28.82 -2.10
CA TRP A 38 7.47 27.42 -1.74
C TRP A 38 6.07 27.04 -1.28
N TYR A 39 5.42 27.91 -0.49
CA TYR A 39 4.00 27.76 -0.14
C TYR A 39 3.12 27.65 -1.39
N LYS A 40 3.28 28.55 -2.37
CA LYS A 40 2.49 28.51 -3.60
C LYS A 40 2.76 27.25 -4.42
N ALA A 41 4.03 26.84 -4.50
CA ALA A 41 4.42 25.64 -5.23
C ALA A 41 3.94 24.35 -4.53
N SER A 42 3.89 24.28 -3.20
CA SER A 42 3.37 23.11 -2.48
C SER A 42 1.86 22.92 -2.65
N LEU A 43 1.10 23.95 -3.00
CA LEU A 43 -0.32 23.86 -3.33
C LEU A 43 -0.59 23.29 -4.73
N ILE A 44 0.45 23.06 -5.54
CA ILE A 44 0.29 22.50 -6.89
C ILE A 44 -0.05 21.01 -6.77
N PRO A 45 -1.15 20.55 -7.40
CA PRO A 45 -1.61 19.15 -7.33
C PRO A 45 -0.56 18.09 -7.62
N SER A 46 0.35 18.35 -8.57
CA SER A 46 1.40 17.42 -8.97
C SER A 46 2.43 17.13 -7.87
N CYS A 47 2.51 17.97 -6.82
CA CYS A 47 3.33 17.67 -5.63
C CYS A 47 2.76 16.50 -4.82
N TRP A 48 1.46 16.20 -4.97
CA TRP A 48 0.70 15.24 -4.16
C TRP A 48 0.33 13.97 -4.93
N GLN A 49 1.14 13.59 -5.92
CA GLN A 49 0.94 12.35 -6.69
C GLN A 49 1.15 11.09 -5.83
N CYS A 50 2.03 11.18 -4.83
CA CYS A 50 2.33 10.11 -3.89
C CYS A 50 1.94 10.54 -2.48
N ILE A 51 0.97 9.88 -1.88
CA ILE A 51 0.45 10.15 -0.54
C ILE A 51 0.62 8.90 0.30
N ILE A 52 1.47 8.98 1.31
CA ILE A 52 1.76 7.85 2.19
C ILE A 52 1.33 8.25 3.60
N PHE A 53 0.20 7.70 4.04
CA PHE A 53 -0.22 7.84 5.43
C PHE A 53 0.58 6.87 6.30
N PRO A 54 1.32 7.36 7.32
CA PRO A 54 1.92 6.46 8.29
C PRO A 54 0.83 5.78 9.11
N ASP A 55 1.11 4.58 9.60
CA ASP A 55 0.20 3.90 10.52
C ASP A 55 -0.03 4.76 11.76
N PHE A 56 -1.29 5.00 12.09
CA PHE A 56 -1.69 5.80 13.26
C PHE A 56 -1.53 5.03 14.59
N SER A 57 -1.16 3.76 14.55
CA SER A 57 -0.84 3.00 15.77
C SER A 57 0.56 3.33 16.25
N ALA A 58 0.65 3.76 17.50
CA ALA A 58 1.87 3.79 18.29
C ALA A 58 2.43 2.39 18.61
N ASP A 59 2.17 1.36 17.79
CA ASP A 59 2.80 0.05 17.95
C ASP A 59 4.13 0.04 17.18
N GLN A 60 4.98 1.02 17.50
CA GLN A 60 6.42 0.78 17.48
C GLN A 60 6.67 -0.17 18.64
N THR A 61 6.49 -1.47 18.39
CA THR A 61 7.11 -2.55 19.17
C THR A 61 7.10 -2.35 20.68
N PHE A 62 6.08 -2.82 21.42
CA PHE A 62 6.29 -3.42 22.75
C PHE A 62 7.30 -2.74 23.70
N ASP A 63 7.42 -1.41 23.73
CA ASP A 63 8.41 -0.69 24.53
C ASP A 63 7.72 0.34 25.41
N PHE A 64 7.24 -0.14 26.56
CA PHE A 64 6.64 0.66 27.63
C PHE A 64 7.64 1.61 28.32
N SER A 65 8.86 1.82 27.81
CA SER A 65 9.90 2.57 28.54
C SER A 65 10.11 4.02 28.12
N ARG A 66 9.44 4.54 27.08
CA ARG A 66 9.68 5.93 26.64
C ARG A 66 8.61 6.91 27.12
N GLN A 67 8.70 7.31 28.40
CA GLN A 67 8.15 8.60 28.85
C GLN A 67 8.99 9.74 28.25
N GLY A 68 8.36 10.57 27.42
CA GLY A 68 8.96 11.80 26.89
C GLY A 68 9.19 11.85 25.38
N VAL A 69 8.36 11.16 24.59
CA VAL A 69 8.53 11.18 23.13
C VAL A 69 7.80 12.38 22.51
N GLU A 70 8.49 13.05 21.59
CA GLU A 70 7.95 14.04 20.65
C GLU A 70 6.61 13.57 20.04
N PRO A 71 5.76 14.49 19.51
CA PRO A 71 4.57 14.11 18.76
C PRO A 71 4.97 13.17 17.62
N ASN A 72 4.81 11.87 17.86
CA ASN A 72 5.52 10.81 17.13
C ASN A 72 4.78 10.43 15.84
N THR A 73 3.60 11.00 15.64
CA THR A 73 2.79 10.83 14.44
C THR A 73 2.59 12.15 13.72
N ILE A 74 2.48 12.09 12.40
CA ILE A 74 2.13 13.26 11.57
C ILE A 74 0.85 13.96 12.06
N CYS A 75 -0.13 13.20 12.55
CA CYS A 75 -1.37 13.75 13.10
C CYS A 75 -1.11 14.62 14.33
N GLU A 76 -0.25 14.17 15.25
CA GLU A 76 0.08 14.95 16.44
C GLU A 76 0.88 16.21 16.10
N ARG A 77 1.83 16.12 15.16
CA ARG A 77 2.55 17.30 14.65
C ARG A 77 1.57 18.28 14.00
N PHE A 78 0.67 17.80 13.15
CA PHE A 78 -0.35 18.63 12.50
C PHE A 78 -1.27 19.30 13.53
N VAL A 79 -1.75 18.56 14.52
CA VAL A 79 -2.59 19.11 15.58
C VAL A 79 -1.86 20.20 16.38
N SER A 80 -0.58 19.98 16.70
CA SER A 80 0.26 20.95 17.41
C SER A 80 0.51 22.20 16.57
N GLU A 81 0.93 22.03 15.32
CA GLU A 81 1.30 23.13 14.41
C GLU A 81 0.12 24.05 14.14
N PHE A 82 -1.06 23.48 13.88
CA PHE A 82 -2.28 24.23 13.60
C PHE A 82 -3.10 24.55 14.85
N ARG A 83 -2.60 24.23 16.06
CA ARG A 83 -3.27 24.45 17.35
C ARG A 83 -4.71 23.92 17.37
N ILE A 84 -4.90 22.74 16.79
CA ILE A 84 -6.19 22.05 16.75
C ILE A 84 -6.44 21.45 18.14
N ASP A 85 -7.68 21.53 18.63
CA ASP A 85 -8.05 20.80 19.83
C ASP A 85 -8.06 19.29 19.52
N LYS A 86 -7.25 18.51 20.24
CA LYS A 86 -7.14 17.05 20.07
C LYS A 86 -8.50 16.35 20.15
N SER A 87 -9.42 16.85 20.97
CA SER A 87 -10.78 16.28 21.11
C SER A 87 -11.65 16.45 19.86
N HIS A 88 -11.30 17.42 19.00
CA HIS A 88 -11.99 17.72 17.75
C HIS A 88 -11.26 17.17 16.52
N PHE A 89 -10.08 16.56 16.68
CA PHE A 89 -9.33 15.99 15.58
C PHE A 89 -9.97 14.70 15.07
N SER A 90 -10.10 14.57 13.75
CA SER A 90 -10.58 13.36 13.08
C SER A 90 -9.57 12.91 12.05
N SER A 91 -9.04 11.68 12.20
CA SER A 91 -8.12 11.09 11.23
C SER A 91 -8.74 10.98 9.84
N THR A 92 -10.05 10.69 9.75
CA THR A 92 -10.78 10.67 8.48
C THR A 92 -10.80 12.05 7.83
N ALA A 93 -11.11 13.10 8.60
CA ALA A 93 -11.13 14.47 8.07
C ALA A 93 -9.73 14.93 7.64
N PHE A 94 -8.70 14.57 8.42
CA PHE A 94 -7.30 14.80 8.08
C PHE A 94 -6.92 14.12 6.76
N MET A 95 -7.23 12.83 6.59
CA MET A 95 -6.96 12.11 5.34
C MET A 95 -7.65 12.78 4.15
N LYS A 96 -8.95 13.13 4.28
CA LYS A 96 -9.70 13.84 3.24
C LYS A 96 -9.05 15.18 2.89
N CYS A 97 -8.60 15.93 3.90
CA CYS A 97 -7.90 17.21 3.70
C CYS A 97 -6.63 17.01 2.88
N VAL A 98 -5.79 16.04 3.25
CA VAL A 98 -4.55 15.72 2.54
C VAL A 98 -4.83 15.25 1.10
N ILE A 99 -5.79 14.34 0.90
CA ILE A 99 -6.16 13.84 -0.43
C ILE A 99 -6.61 14.98 -1.35
N ASN A 100 -7.37 15.95 -0.82
CA ASN A 100 -7.84 17.11 -1.57
C ASN A 100 -6.73 18.00 -2.13
N HIS A 101 -5.52 17.99 -1.55
CA HIS A 101 -4.38 18.70 -2.13
C HIS A 101 -4.00 18.16 -3.51
N SER A 102 -4.23 16.87 -3.76
CA SER A 102 -3.95 16.25 -5.06
C SER A 102 -4.93 16.65 -6.16
N ARG A 103 -6.12 17.16 -5.83
CA ARG A 103 -7.19 17.49 -6.81
C ARG A 103 -7.38 16.40 -7.88
N GLY A 104 -7.32 15.14 -7.45
CA GLY A 104 -7.43 13.95 -8.30
C GLY A 104 -6.21 13.59 -9.14
N LYS A 105 -5.04 14.17 -8.84
CA LYS A 105 -3.74 13.80 -9.45
C LYS A 105 -2.98 12.75 -8.65
N ALA A 106 -3.51 12.28 -7.51
CA ALA A 106 -2.88 11.21 -6.76
C ALA A 106 -2.88 9.91 -7.57
N THR A 107 -1.69 9.32 -7.76
CA THR A 107 -1.49 8.05 -8.47
C THR A 107 -1.04 6.93 -7.55
N SER A 108 -0.53 7.26 -6.36
CA SER A 108 -0.05 6.30 -5.36
C SER A 108 -0.55 6.70 -3.99
N ILE A 109 -1.35 5.83 -3.37
CA ILE A 109 -1.87 6.05 -2.01
C ILE A 109 -1.58 4.84 -1.13
N THR A 110 -0.92 5.09 0.01
CA THR A 110 -0.85 4.13 1.12
C THR A 110 -1.79 4.58 2.22
N LEU A 111 -2.78 3.75 2.54
CA LEU A 111 -3.72 4.00 3.62
C LEU A 111 -3.19 3.45 4.95
N PRO A 112 -3.51 4.12 6.07
CA PRO A 112 -3.11 3.68 7.40
C PRO A 112 -3.97 2.48 7.85
N ALA A 113 -3.47 1.69 8.79
CA ALA A 113 -4.18 0.54 9.37
C ALA A 113 -5.62 0.90 9.78
N TYR A 114 -5.82 1.91 10.62
CA TYR A 114 -7.16 2.28 11.09
C TYR A 114 -7.90 3.22 10.13
N CYS A 115 -7.79 3.00 8.82
CA CYS A 115 -8.53 3.73 7.82
C CYS A 115 -10.04 3.41 7.93
N THR A 116 -10.89 4.41 7.74
CA THR A 116 -12.33 4.26 7.77
C THR A 116 -12.88 3.97 6.37
N GLN A 117 -14.00 3.25 6.27
CA GLN A 117 -14.65 3.02 4.98
C GLN A 117 -14.97 4.33 4.24
N GLU A 118 -15.38 5.35 4.99
CA GLU A 118 -15.66 6.69 4.43
C GLU A 118 -14.43 7.28 3.72
N ALA A 119 -13.23 7.08 4.27
CA ALA A 119 -12.00 7.55 3.65
C ALA A 119 -11.66 6.76 2.38
N VAL A 120 -11.87 5.44 2.37
CA VAL A 120 -11.68 4.61 1.17
C VAL A 120 -12.64 5.01 0.06
N GLU A 121 -13.93 5.21 0.40
CA GLU A 121 -14.93 5.69 -0.56
C GLU A 121 -14.53 7.05 -1.13
N PHE A 122 -14.03 7.95 -0.28
CA PHE A 122 -13.52 9.25 -0.69
C PHE A 122 -12.33 9.13 -1.66
N VAL A 123 -11.34 8.27 -1.36
CA VAL A 123 -10.23 7.98 -2.29
C VAL A 123 -10.75 7.46 -3.63
N ALA A 124 -11.71 6.54 -3.60
CA ALA A 124 -12.29 5.98 -4.81
C ALA A 124 -13.02 7.03 -5.67
N HIS A 125 -13.56 8.08 -5.06
CA HIS A 125 -14.23 9.17 -5.77
C HIS A 125 -13.27 10.25 -6.25
N GLU A 126 -12.31 10.65 -5.43
CA GLU A 126 -11.43 11.78 -5.72
C GLU A 126 -10.19 11.38 -6.54
N CYS A 127 -9.77 10.11 -6.50
CA CYS A 127 -8.53 9.63 -7.13
C CYS A 127 -8.80 8.47 -8.12
N PRO A 128 -9.40 8.74 -9.29
CA PRO A 128 -9.69 7.71 -10.28
C PRO A 128 -8.44 7.18 -11.01
N ASP A 129 -7.40 8.01 -11.15
CA ASP A 129 -6.16 7.68 -11.86
C ASP A 129 -5.13 6.90 -11.00
N LEU A 130 -5.59 6.21 -9.95
CA LEU A 130 -4.71 5.44 -9.08
C LEU A 130 -4.03 4.30 -9.84
N VAL A 131 -2.71 4.22 -9.66
CA VAL A 131 -1.82 3.18 -10.17
C VAL A 131 -1.41 2.22 -9.06
N PHE A 132 -1.22 2.75 -7.84
CA PHE A 132 -0.87 1.99 -6.66
C PHE A 132 -1.83 2.30 -5.51
N LEU A 133 -2.31 1.25 -4.84
CA LEU A 133 -3.12 1.37 -3.64
C LEU A 133 -2.68 0.33 -2.59
N ASP A 134 -2.43 0.79 -1.37
CA ASP A 134 -2.24 -0.07 -0.20
C ASP A 134 -3.37 0.17 0.80
N ILE A 135 -4.07 -0.91 1.15
CA ILE A 135 -5.24 -0.92 2.02
C ILE A 135 -4.92 -1.69 3.31
N SER A 136 -3.77 -1.38 3.91
CA SER A 136 -3.26 -2.15 5.03
C SER A 136 -4.22 -2.15 6.24
N ARG A 137 -4.40 -3.37 6.78
CA ARG A 137 -5.07 -3.93 7.99
C ARG A 137 -6.34 -3.28 8.54
N TYR A 138 -7.39 -4.09 8.77
CA TYR A 138 -8.65 -3.85 9.51
C TYR A 138 -9.88 -3.38 8.70
N LEU A 139 -9.72 -2.74 7.55
CA LEU A 139 -10.87 -2.44 6.69
C LEU A 139 -11.62 -3.70 6.20
N LEU A 140 -10.90 -4.82 6.05
CA LEU A 140 -11.45 -6.09 5.58
C LEU A 140 -12.19 -6.91 6.67
N PHE A 141 -12.11 -6.52 7.96
CA PHE A 141 -12.75 -7.25 9.06
C PHE A 141 -14.13 -6.71 9.43
N SER A 142 -14.50 -5.51 8.98
CA SER A 142 -15.82 -4.97 9.29
C SER A 142 -16.87 -5.63 8.38
N PRO A 143 -17.94 -6.25 8.94
CA PRO A 143 -19.11 -6.67 8.17
C PRO A 143 -19.89 -5.42 7.74
N SER A 144 -19.32 -4.64 6.82
CA SER A 144 -19.92 -3.42 6.29
C SER A 144 -20.72 -3.71 5.02
N ARG A 145 -21.57 -2.75 4.65
CA ARG A 145 -22.52 -2.86 3.53
C ARG A 145 -21.89 -2.75 2.14
N LYS A 146 -20.67 -2.23 2.02
CA LYS A 146 -19.94 -2.12 0.75
C LYS A 146 -18.54 -2.64 0.94
N LEU A 147 -18.19 -3.64 0.14
CA LEU A 147 -16.86 -4.24 0.15
C LEU A 147 -15.94 -3.39 -0.71
N ILE A 148 -14.62 -3.43 -0.43
CA ILE A 148 -13.62 -2.80 -1.29
C ILE A 148 -13.76 -3.25 -2.76
N SER A 149 -14.24 -4.48 -2.99
CA SER A 149 -14.54 -5.00 -4.32
C SER A 149 -15.47 -4.08 -5.11
N ASP A 150 -16.45 -3.45 -4.45
CA ASP A 150 -17.45 -2.59 -5.10
C ASP A 150 -16.86 -1.26 -5.60
N LEU A 151 -15.65 -0.92 -5.14
CA LEU A 151 -14.94 0.31 -5.49
C LEU A 151 -13.86 0.10 -6.55
N ILE A 152 -13.39 -1.14 -6.75
CA ILE A 152 -12.32 -1.48 -7.71
C ILE A 152 -12.62 -0.98 -9.12
N CYS A 153 -13.90 -0.98 -9.52
CA CYS A 153 -14.33 -0.50 -10.84
C CYS A 153 -13.98 0.97 -11.12
N LYS A 154 -13.61 1.76 -10.11
CA LYS A 154 -13.20 3.16 -10.25
C LYS A 154 -11.71 3.36 -10.52
N TRP A 155 -10.89 2.32 -10.38
CA TRP A 155 -9.44 2.38 -10.55
C TRP A 155 -8.99 1.58 -11.77
N GLU A 156 -9.43 2.00 -12.96
CA GLU A 156 -9.14 1.29 -14.21
C GLU A 156 -7.63 1.23 -14.53
N ASN A 157 -6.87 2.21 -14.02
CA ASN A 157 -5.42 2.33 -14.19
C ASN A 157 -4.61 1.59 -13.10
N LEU A 158 -5.26 0.86 -12.19
CA LEU A 158 -4.58 0.18 -11.09
C LEU A 158 -3.63 -0.89 -11.61
N VAL A 159 -2.36 -0.77 -11.22
CA VAL A 159 -1.28 -1.69 -11.58
C VAL A 159 -0.89 -2.57 -10.40
N GLU A 160 -0.90 -2.00 -9.20
CA GLU A 160 -0.43 -2.64 -7.98
C GLU A 160 -1.40 -2.45 -6.81
N LEU A 161 -1.69 -3.55 -6.13
CA LEU A 161 -2.55 -3.58 -4.95
C LEU A 161 -1.87 -4.32 -3.81
N TRP A 162 -1.82 -3.68 -2.64
CA TRP A 162 -1.37 -4.30 -1.41
C TRP A 162 -2.54 -4.52 -0.46
N LEU A 163 -2.65 -5.75 0.04
CA LEU A 163 -3.66 -6.23 0.96
C LEU A 163 -2.98 -6.82 2.20
N SER A 164 -3.68 -6.80 3.34
CA SER A 164 -3.16 -7.39 4.58
C SER A 164 -3.71 -8.76 4.95
N TRP A 165 -4.69 -9.26 4.21
CA TRP A 165 -5.33 -10.56 4.41
C TRP A 165 -5.88 -11.07 3.07
N SER A 166 -6.02 -12.38 2.92
CA SER A 166 -6.66 -13.00 1.75
C SER A 166 -8.20 -13.03 1.82
N TYR A 167 -8.82 -12.40 2.84
CA TYR A 167 -10.28 -12.36 2.96
C TYR A 167 -10.95 -11.63 1.79
N ASN A 168 -11.97 -12.23 1.18
CA ASN A 168 -12.64 -11.78 -0.05
C ASN A 168 -11.71 -11.63 -1.28
N LEU A 169 -10.56 -12.31 -1.32
CA LEU A 169 -9.63 -12.22 -2.46
C LEU A 169 -10.33 -12.53 -3.79
N GLU A 170 -11.23 -13.52 -3.84
CA GLU A 170 -12.03 -13.83 -5.02
C GLU A 170 -12.89 -12.67 -5.52
N LYS A 171 -13.58 -11.97 -4.61
CA LYS A 171 -14.40 -10.81 -4.98
C LYS A 171 -13.55 -9.64 -5.45
N ILE A 172 -12.39 -9.44 -4.85
CA ILE A 172 -11.47 -8.35 -5.23
C ILE A 172 -10.87 -8.65 -6.61
N LEU A 173 -10.29 -9.84 -6.77
CA LEU A 173 -9.64 -10.24 -8.03
C LEU A 173 -10.64 -10.38 -9.17
N SER A 174 -11.91 -10.75 -8.92
CA SER A 174 -12.92 -10.80 -9.98
C SER A 174 -13.19 -9.41 -10.55
N GLN A 175 -13.29 -8.40 -9.69
CA GLN A 175 -13.44 -7.00 -10.13
C GLN A 175 -12.18 -6.48 -10.84
N ILE A 176 -10.99 -6.80 -10.32
CA ILE A 176 -9.72 -6.43 -10.95
C ILE A 176 -9.62 -7.03 -12.36
N SER A 177 -9.97 -8.31 -12.53
CA SER A 177 -9.91 -8.98 -13.84
C SER A 177 -10.79 -8.30 -14.90
N VAL A 178 -11.90 -7.71 -14.47
CA VAL A 178 -12.85 -7.00 -15.34
C VAL A 178 -12.41 -5.57 -15.61
N HIS A 179 -11.99 -4.83 -14.59
CA HIS A 179 -11.83 -3.37 -14.65
C HIS A 179 -10.38 -2.89 -14.79
N CYS A 180 -9.39 -3.61 -14.25
CA CYS A 180 -8.00 -3.13 -14.16
C CYS A 180 -7.10 -3.86 -15.17
N LYS A 181 -7.09 -3.42 -16.44
CA LYS A 181 -6.37 -4.12 -17.53
C LYS A 181 -4.85 -4.06 -17.43
N SER A 182 -4.32 -3.09 -16.70
CA SER A 182 -2.90 -2.91 -16.47
C SER A 182 -2.39 -3.61 -15.21
N PHE A 183 -3.27 -4.30 -14.46
CA PHE A 183 -2.92 -4.92 -13.20
C PHE A 183 -1.86 -6.01 -13.36
N CYS A 184 -0.77 -5.92 -12.61
CA CYS A 184 0.30 -6.92 -12.68
C CYS A 184 1.07 -7.17 -11.38
N SER A 185 0.77 -6.44 -10.29
CA SER A 185 1.43 -6.63 -8.99
C SER A 185 0.41 -6.81 -7.86
N LEU A 186 0.54 -7.89 -7.10
CA LEU A 186 -0.27 -8.15 -5.91
C LEU A 186 0.66 -8.47 -4.73
N ARG A 187 0.43 -7.79 -3.61
CA ARG A 187 0.94 -8.20 -2.31
C ARG A 187 -0.21 -8.56 -1.41
N VAL A 188 -0.13 -9.72 -0.76
CA VAL A 188 -1.05 -10.09 0.32
C VAL A 188 -0.21 -10.47 1.53
N SER A 189 -0.19 -9.59 2.53
CA SER A 189 0.44 -9.89 3.82
C SER A 189 -0.44 -10.86 4.60
N TYR A 190 0.13 -11.68 5.50
CA TYR A 190 -0.60 -12.62 6.37
C TYR A 190 -1.67 -13.44 5.62
N ALA A 191 -1.37 -13.81 4.38
CA ALA A 191 -2.30 -14.53 3.54
C ALA A 191 -2.40 -15.97 4.03
N SER A 192 -3.60 -16.54 3.98
CA SER A 192 -3.81 -17.97 3.97
C SER A 192 -4.18 -18.32 2.52
N ILE A 193 -3.30 -19.07 1.86
CA ILE A 193 -3.39 -19.42 0.44
C ILE A 193 -3.52 -20.94 0.34
N HIS A 194 -4.77 -21.40 0.38
CA HIS A 194 -5.10 -22.78 0.14
C HIS A 194 -5.64 -22.93 -1.29
N LYS A 195 -6.26 -24.08 -1.55
CA LYS A 195 -6.68 -24.48 -2.89
C LYS A 195 -7.56 -23.45 -3.59
N ASP A 196 -8.51 -22.86 -2.88
CA ASP A 196 -9.50 -21.93 -3.45
C ASP A 196 -8.87 -20.57 -3.76
N GLU A 197 -8.01 -20.04 -2.88
CA GLU A 197 -7.26 -18.80 -3.14
C GLU A 197 -6.25 -18.97 -4.28
N ALA A 198 -5.54 -20.10 -4.32
CA ALA A 198 -4.63 -20.40 -5.42
C ALA A 198 -5.36 -20.54 -6.76
N LEU A 199 -6.51 -21.22 -6.78
CA LEU A 199 -7.37 -21.30 -7.96
C LEU A 199 -7.87 -19.92 -8.40
N THR A 200 -8.25 -19.09 -7.43
CA THR A 200 -8.68 -17.71 -7.66
C THR A 200 -7.59 -16.88 -8.34
N ILE A 201 -6.37 -16.89 -7.80
CA ILE A 201 -5.23 -16.15 -8.36
C ILE A 201 -4.93 -16.63 -9.79
N THR A 202 -4.83 -17.95 -9.97
CA THR A 202 -4.49 -18.54 -11.28
C THR A 202 -5.57 -18.36 -12.33
N THR A 203 -6.84 -18.24 -11.94
CA THR A 203 -7.96 -18.07 -12.88
C THR A 203 -8.22 -16.61 -13.22
N LEU A 204 -8.19 -15.72 -12.23
CA LEU A 204 -8.61 -14.32 -12.40
C LEU A 204 -7.46 -13.40 -12.80
N VAL A 205 -6.23 -13.69 -12.37
CA VAL A 205 -5.02 -12.91 -12.68
C VAL A 205 -3.87 -13.78 -13.18
N PRO A 206 -4.07 -14.63 -14.21
CA PRO A 206 -3.03 -15.57 -14.70
C PRO A 206 -1.76 -14.88 -15.22
N ASN A 207 -1.86 -13.62 -15.65
CA ASN A 207 -0.76 -12.84 -16.23
C ASN A 207 -0.03 -11.96 -15.21
N ILE A 208 -0.24 -12.19 -13.91
CA ILE A 208 0.45 -11.47 -12.85
C ILE A 208 1.98 -11.61 -12.98
N LYS A 209 2.70 -10.50 -12.76
CA LYS A 209 4.16 -10.44 -12.90
C LYS A 209 4.87 -10.40 -11.55
N TYR A 210 4.28 -9.73 -10.57
CA TYR A 210 4.86 -9.56 -9.24
C TYR A 210 3.86 -10.07 -8.21
N LEU A 211 4.23 -11.13 -7.51
CA LEU A 211 3.39 -11.71 -6.46
C LEU A 211 4.20 -11.80 -5.18
N ASN A 212 3.74 -11.10 -4.14
CA ASN A 212 4.36 -11.13 -2.82
C ASN A 212 3.38 -11.70 -1.81
N LEU A 213 3.73 -12.88 -1.30
CA LEU A 213 2.98 -13.66 -0.33
C LEU A 213 3.91 -14.03 0.85
N ARG A 214 4.82 -13.12 1.21
CA ARG A 214 5.74 -13.34 2.33
C ARG A 214 4.97 -13.56 3.63
N SER A 215 5.46 -14.48 4.45
CA SER A 215 4.85 -14.86 5.73
C SER A 215 3.40 -15.34 5.60
N ALA A 216 3.06 -15.93 4.45
CA ALA A 216 1.78 -16.56 4.23
C ALA A 216 1.78 -18.01 4.71
N ASP A 217 0.59 -18.48 5.04
CA ASP A 217 0.28 -19.88 5.25
C ASP A 217 -0.16 -20.51 3.91
N PHE A 218 0.40 -21.67 3.58
CA PHE A 218 0.22 -22.33 2.28
C PHE A 218 -0.17 -23.79 2.46
N ASP A 219 -0.97 -24.29 1.52
CA ASP A 219 -0.87 -25.70 1.13
C ASP A 219 0.20 -25.84 0.01
N ARG A 220 1.07 -26.85 0.11
CA ARG A 220 2.15 -27.09 -0.87
C ARG A 220 1.61 -27.17 -2.30
N ASP A 221 0.52 -27.91 -2.50
CA ASP A 221 -0.09 -28.09 -3.82
C ASP A 221 -0.68 -26.79 -4.37
N SER A 222 -1.08 -25.88 -3.49
CA SER A 222 -1.57 -24.55 -3.83
C SER A 222 -0.46 -23.66 -4.39
N LEU A 223 0.76 -23.71 -3.82
CA LEU A 223 1.93 -23.03 -4.39
C LEU A 223 2.33 -23.63 -5.75
N VAL A 224 2.34 -24.97 -5.86
CA VAL A 224 2.58 -25.67 -7.14
C VAL A 224 1.56 -25.26 -8.19
N SER A 225 0.28 -25.12 -7.82
CA SER A 225 -0.78 -24.64 -8.69
C SER A 225 -0.50 -23.22 -9.21
N ILE A 226 -0.09 -22.29 -8.33
CA ILE A 226 0.29 -20.93 -8.71
C ILE A 226 1.47 -20.93 -9.70
N LEU A 227 2.53 -21.68 -9.42
CA LEU A 227 3.70 -21.80 -10.32
C LEU A 227 3.32 -22.40 -11.69
N ARG A 228 2.30 -23.27 -11.72
CA ARG A 228 1.78 -23.87 -12.96
C ARG A 228 0.85 -22.92 -13.72
N GLY A 229 0.01 -22.15 -13.04
CA GLY A 229 -0.97 -21.25 -13.65
C GLY A 229 -0.41 -19.89 -14.06
N CYS A 230 0.43 -19.27 -13.22
CA CYS A 230 0.91 -17.90 -13.41
C CYS A 230 2.25 -17.88 -14.17
N LYS A 231 2.20 -18.05 -15.50
CA LYS A 231 3.41 -18.16 -16.34
C LYS A 231 4.16 -16.85 -16.62
N SER A 232 3.54 -15.71 -16.31
CA SER A 232 4.12 -14.39 -16.53
C SER A 232 4.91 -13.86 -15.32
N LEU A 233 5.09 -14.68 -14.28
CA LEU A 233 5.78 -14.29 -13.05
C LEU A 233 7.24 -13.91 -13.33
N VAL A 234 7.58 -12.68 -12.94
CA VAL A 234 8.95 -12.14 -12.91
C VAL A 234 9.49 -12.19 -11.49
N LEU A 235 8.63 -11.95 -10.49
CA LEU A 235 8.96 -12.00 -9.07
C LEU A 235 7.88 -12.79 -8.32
N LEU A 236 8.33 -13.76 -7.54
CA LEU A 236 7.51 -14.45 -6.55
C LEU A 236 8.26 -14.46 -5.20
N ASP A 237 7.72 -13.76 -4.22
CA ASP A 237 8.25 -13.69 -2.86
C ASP A 237 7.35 -14.50 -1.93
N VAL A 238 7.84 -15.67 -1.52
CA VAL A 238 7.20 -16.61 -0.60
C VAL A 238 8.17 -16.95 0.54
N ARG A 239 8.93 -15.95 1.02
CA ARG A 239 9.80 -16.09 2.19
C ARG A 239 9.02 -16.21 3.48
N ASP A 240 9.65 -16.83 4.48
CA ASP A 240 9.12 -16.98 5.84
C ASP A 240 7.70 -17.59 5.89
N CYS A 241 7.33 -18.40 4.90
CA CYS A 241 6.01 -19.03 4.80
C CYS A 241 5.95 -20.36 5.56
N VAL A 242 4.74 -20.81 5.87
CA VAL A 242 4.47 -22.14 6.44
C VAL A 242 3.75 -22.98 5.40
N GLY A 243 4.08 -24.27 5.32
CA GLY A 243 3.38 -25.26 4.48
C GLY A 243 4.19 -25.87 3.33
N PHE A 244 5.42 -25.40 3.10
CA PHE A 244 6.33 -26.02 2.13
C PHE A 244 7.79 -25.82 2.54
N ASN A 245 8.66 -26.73 2.09
CA ASN A 245 10.10 -26.65 2.33
C ASN A 245 10.78 -25.76 1.29
N GLU A 246 11.61 -24.80 1.72
CA GLU A 246 12.43 -23.97 0.81
C GLU A 246 13.36 -24.81 -0.10
N ALA A 247 13.74 -26.02 0.31
CA ALA A 247 14.57 -26.95 -0.44
C ALA A 247 13.77 -27.93 -1.32
N ASP A 248 12.47 -27.72 -1.52
CA ASP A 248 11.63 -28.59 -2.34
C ASP A 248 12.06 -28.57 -3.82
N GLU A 249 12.61 -29.70 -4.29
CA GLU A 249 13.15 -29.84 -5.64
C GLU A 249 12.13 -29.58 -6.75
N GLU A 250 10.86 -29.95 -6.54
CA GLU A 250 9.80 -29.73 -7.53
C GLU A 250 9.48 -28.24 -7.64
N ILE A 251 9.30 -27.57 -6.50
CA ILE A 251 9.03 -26.13 -6.44
C ILE A 251 10.17 -25.35 -7.07
N LEU A 252 11.42 -25.67 -6.74
CA LEU A 252 12.62 -25.03 -7.32
C LEU A 252 12.71 -25.24 -8.83
N LYS A 253 12.39 -26.46 -9.31
CA LYS A 253 12.35 -26.74 -10.74
C LYS A 253 11.25 -25.95 -11.44
N LEU A 254 10.05 -25.88 -10.84
CA LEU A 254 8.92 -25.14 -11.38
C LEU A 254 9.17 -23.62 -11.40
N SER A 255 9.86 -23.08 -10.40
CA SER A 255 10.17 -21.65 -10.30
C SER A 255 11.38 -21.19 -11.11
N SER A 256 12.14 -22.11 -11.71
CA SER A 256 13.38 -21.82 -12.45
C SER A 256 13.27 -20.78 -13.59
N HIS A 257 12.07 -20.52 -14.11
CA HIS A 257 11.80 -19.50 -15.13
C HIS A 257 11.56 -18.10 -14.56
N ILE A 258 11.31 -17.99 -13.25
CA ILE A 258 11.00 -16.74 -12.56
C ILE A 258 12.33 -16.04 -12.24
N SER A 259 12.50 -14.80 -12.73
CA SER A 259 13.77 -14.07 -12.58
C SER A 259 14.16 -13.80 -11.12
N LYS A 260 13.16 -13.61 -10.25
CA LYS A 260 13.35 -13.40 -8.81
C LYS A 260 12.37 -14.24 -8.01
N PHE A 261 12.73 -15.49 -7.79
CA PHE A 261 12.06 -16.38 -6.84
C PHE A 261 12.76 -16.29 -5.47
N MET A 262 12.01 -16.02 -4.41
CA MET A 262 12.52 -15.92 -3.04
C MET A 262 11.66 -16.80 -2.14
N CYS A 263 12.27 -17.76 -1.46
CA CYS A 263 11.58 -18.73 -0.60
C CYS A 263 12.32 -19.00 0.72
N GLU A 264 13.36 -18.22 1.00
CA GLU A 264 14.19 -18.38 2.20
C GLU A 264 13.35 -18.22 3.49
N GLY A 265 13.61 -19.09 4.46
CA GLY A 265 12.91 -19.14 5.75
C GLY A 265 11.59 -19.92 5.73
N SER A 266 11.17 -20.44 4.57
CA SER A 266 9.92 -21.19 4.44
C SER A 266 10.08 -22.65 4.85
N LYS A 267 9.11 -23.15 5.61
CA LYS A 267 9.18 -24.48 6.24
C LYS A 267 7.85 -25.22 6.16
N GLU A 268 7.93 -26.55 6.21
CA GLU A 268 6.77 -27.41 6.37
C GLU A 268 6.09 -27.15 7.73
N GLU A 269 4.79 -27.41 7.79
CA GLU A 269 4.03 -27.32 9.02
C GLU A 269 4.55 -28.38 10.01
N LEU A 270 5.12 -27.94 11.13
CA LEU A 270 5.57 -28.84 12.19
C LEU A 270 4.32 -29.34 12.92
N PHE A 271 3.82 -30.52 12.54
CA PHE A 271 2.95 -31.29 13.42
C PHE A 271 3.75 -31.67 14.66
N ILE A 272 3.65 -30.85 15.72
CA ILE A 272 3.99 -31.31 17.07
C ILE A 272 2.87 -32.29 17.45
N ILE A 273 3.07 -33.56 17.14
CA ILE A 273 2.22 -34.63 17.68
C ILE A 273 2.48 -34.66 19.20
N PRO A 274 1.44 -34.56 20.06
CA PRO A 274 1.59 -34.62 21.52
C PRO A 274 2.24 -35.91 22.02
#